data_AF-A0A5Z4I5F6-F1
#
_entry.id   AF-A0A5Z4I5F6-F1
#
_cell.length_a   1.000
_cell.length_b   1.000
_cell.length_c   1.000
_cell.angle_alpha   90.00
_cell.angle_beta   90.00
_cell.angle_gamma   90.00
#
_symmetry.space_group_name_H-M   'P 1'
#
loop_
_entity.id
_entity.type
_entity.pdbx_description
1 polymer ?
#
loop_
_entity_poly.entity_id
_entity_poly.type
_entity_poly.pdbx_seq_one_letter_code
_entity_poly.pdbx_strand_id
1 'polypeptide(L)'
;MVDFRKFYKENANVAYTVLGYPNLQTSEAFLQRLDQSPIDILELGVAYSDPIADGEIIADAAKIALDQGVDIHSVFELLARIKTKKALVFMVYYNLIFSYGLEKFVKKAKSL
;
A
#
# COMPACT_ATOMS: atom_id res chain seq x y z
N MET A 1 -9.74 -11.89 20.02
CA MET A 1 -8.64 -10.92 19.98
C MET A 1 -7.40 -11.65 19.51
N VAL A 2 -6.68 -11.14 18.51
CA VAL A 2 -5.48 -11.79 17.95
C VAL A 2 -4.32 -11.60 18.93
N ASP A 3 -3.57 -12.66 19.22
CA ASP A 3 -2.37 -12.58 20.06
C ASP A 3 -1.21 -12.00 19.23
N PHE A 4 -1.00 -10.69 19.33
CA PHE A 4 0.05 -9.96 18.61
C PHE A 4 1.45 -10.51 18.89
N ARG A 5 1.73 -10.88 20.14
CA ARG A 5 3.07 -11.35 20.56
C ARG A 5 3.43 -12.69 19.94
N LYS A 6 2.42 -13.52 19.64
CA LYS A 6 2.60 -14.77 18.90
C LYS A 6 3.17 -14.54 17.49
N PHE A 7 2.90 -13.40 16.88
CA PHE A 7 3.35 -13.09 15.51
C PHE A 7 4.58 -12.17 15.47
N TYR A 8 4.68 -11.21 16.40
CA TYR A 8 5.69 -10.13 16.32
C TYR A 8 6.55 -9.96 17.59
N LYS A 9 6.64 -10.98 18.47
CA LYS A 9 7.38 -10.91 19.74
C LYS A 9 6.94 -9.71 20.60
N GLU A 10 7.81 -8.73 20.84
CA GLU A 10 7.48 -7.53 21.63
C GLU A 10 7.04 -6.34 20.75
N ASN A 11 7.59 -6.18 19.54
CA ASN A 11 7.38 -5.04 18.65
C ASN A 11 7.30 -5.49 17.18
N ALA A 12 6.54 -4.78 16.34
CA ALA A 12 6.54 -4.98 14.88
C ALA A 12 7.19 -3.79 14.17
N ASN A 13 7.99 -4.08 13.14
CA ASN A 13 8.50 -3.08 12.21
C ASN A 13 7.45 -2.79 11.12
N VAL A 14 6.78 -1.65 11.25
CA VAL A 14 5.76 -1.19 10.30
C VAL A 14 6.38 -0.12 9.41
N ALA A 15 6.38 -0.36 8.10
CA ALA A 15 6.85 0.60 7.11
C ALA A 15 5.69 1.07 6.24
N TYR A 16 5.82 2.27 5.67
CA TYR A 16 4.85 2.85 4.74
C TYR A 16 5.53 3.14 3.39
N THR A 17 4.81 2.94 2.29
CA THR A 17 5.25 3.34 0.95
C THR A 17 4.10 3.85 0.10
N VAL A 18 4.37 4.86 -0.75
CA VAL A 18 3.43 5.30 -1.78
C VAL A 18 3.65 4.45 -3.03
N LEU A 19 2.66 3.64 -3.40
CA LEU A 19 2.74 2.83 -4.61
C LEU A 19 2.67 3.72 -5.85
N GLY A 20 3.59 3.49 -6.79
CA GLY A 20 3.77 4.34 -7.96
C GLY A 20 4.87 5.38 -7.82
N TYR A 21 5.51 5.51 -6.66
CA TYR A 21 6.69 6.37 -6.47
C TYR A 21 8.00 5.56 -6.44
N PRO A 22 9.08 6.03 -7.11
CA PRO A 22 9.08 7.06 -8.14
C PRO A 22 8.43 6.61 -9.46
N ASN A 23 8.09 5.32 -9.60
CA ASN A 23 7.26 4.75 -10.67
C ASN A 23 6.76 3.36 -10.22
N LEU A 24 5.77 2.81 -10.93
CA LEU A 24 5.19 1.50 -10.61
C LEU A 24 6.22 0.36 -10.68
N GLN A 25 7.17 0.40 -11.60
CA GLN A 25 8.20 -0.64 -11.75
C GLN A 25 9.11 -0.70 -10.52
N THR A 26 9.43 0.46 -9.95
CA THR A 26 10.23 0.55 -8.72
C THR A 26 9.46 0.04 -7.52
N SER A 27 8.17 0.37 -7.41
CA SER A 27 7.28 -0.21 -6.40
C SER A 27 7.21 -1.73 -6.53
N GLU A 28 7.07 -2.28 -7.74
CA GLU A 28 7.06 -3.73 -8.00
C GLU A 28 8.36 -4.40 -7.56
N ALA A 29 9.52 -3.85 -7.97
CA ALA A 29 10.82 -4.38 -7.58
C ALA A 29 11.05 -4.33 -6.07
N PHE A 30 10.56 -3.28 -5.38
CA PHE A 30 10.59 -3.19 -3.93
C PHE A 30 9.74 -4.30 -3.29
N LEU A 31 8.48 -4.43 -3.71
CA LEU A 31 7.55 -5.43 -3.18
C LEU A 31 8.04 -6.88 -3.40
N GLN A 32 8.67 -7.17 -4.55
CA GLN A 32 9.27 -8.48 -4.83
C GLN A 32 10.43 -8.84 -3.89
N ARG A 33 11.11 -7.84 -3.31
CA ARG A 33 12.20 -8.03 -2.35
C ARG A 33 11.76 -7.87 -0.90
N LEU A 34 10.49 -7.59 -0.65
CA LEU A 34 9.97 -7.28 0.68
C LEU A 34 10.24 -8.39 1.71
N ASP A 35 10.19 -9.66 1.28
CA ASP A 35 10.47 -10.81 2.15
C ASP A 35 11.93 -10.86 2.65
N GLN A 36 12.86 -10.18 1.97
CA GLN A 36 14.27 -10.08 2.36
C GLN A 36 14.53 -8.91 3.32
N SER A 37 13.51 -8.10 3.61
CA SER A 37 13.61 -6.92 4.46
C SER A 37 13.27 -7.23 5.93
N PRO A 38 13.72 -6.38 6.87
CA PRO A 38 13.32 -6.46 8.28
C PRO A 38 11.89 -5.94 8.54
N ILE A 39 11.11 -5.61 7.50
CA ILE A 39 9.74 -5.11 7.65
C ILE A 39 8.82 -6.28 7.99
N ASP A 40 7.97 -6.09 9.00
CA ASP A 40 6.97 -7.09 9.41
C ASP A 40 5.62 -6.82 8.72
N ILE A 41 5.23 -5.54 8.67
CA ILE A 41 3.99 -5.05 8.08
C ILE A 41 4.33 -3.90 7.14
N LEU A 42 3.83 -3.95 5.91
CA LEU A 42 3.94 -2.86 4.94
C LEU A 42 2.57 -2.22 4.73
N GLU A 43 2.49 -0.94 5.05
CA GLU A 43 1.37 -0.06 4.72
C GLU A 43 1.52 0.47 3.30
N LEU A 44 0.48 0.28 2.52
CA LEU A 44 0.39 0.60 1.10
C LEU A 44 -0.42 1.87 0.93
N GLY A 45 0.28 2.96 0.64
CA GLY A 45 -0.29 4.21 0.18
C GLY A 45 -0.75 4.10 -1.27
N VAL A 46 -1.96 4.56 -1.54
CA VAL A 46 -2.46 4.79 -2.90
C VAL A 46 -2.62 6.29 -3.07
N ALA A 47 -2.03 6.81 -4.14
CA ALA A 47 -1.99 8.24 -4.37
C ALA A 47 -3.40 8.84 -4.45
N TYR A 48 -3.56 10.02 -3.83
CA TYR A 48 -4.84 10.69 -3.70
C TYR A 48 -4.68 12.18 -4.00
N SER A 49 -5.65 12.78 -4.67
CA SER A 49 -5.58 14.16 -5.17
C SER A 49 -5.52 15.20 -4.07
N ASP A 50 -6.14 14.92 -2.92
CA ASP A 50 -6.31 15.86 -1.83
C ASP A 50 -5.77 15.28 -0.50
N PRO A 51 -4.44 15.05 -0.38
CA PRO A 51 -3.86 14.35 0.76
C PRO A 51 -3.66 15.28 1.97
N ILE A 52 -4.76 15.84 2.49
CA ILE A 52 -4.73 16.89 3.53
C ILE A 52 -4.14 16.46 4.88
N ALA A 53 -4.03 15.15 5.13
CA ALA A 53 -3.51 14.60 6.37
C ALA A 53 -2.03 14.21 6.28
N ASP A 54 -1.45 14.21 5.09
CA ASP A 54 -0.06 13.80 4.86
C ASP A 54 0.90 15.00 4.90
N GLY A 55 2.14 14.73 5.30
CA GLY A 55 3.21 15.72 5.18
C GLY A 55 3.70 15.87 3.73
N GLU A 56 4.44 16.96 3.47
CA GLU A 56 4.95 17.36 2.15
C GLU A 56 5.65 16.21 1.40
N ILE A 57 6.52 15.45 2.07
CA ILE A 57 7.26 14.34 1.44
C ILE A 57 6.33 13.26 0.88
N ILE A 58 5.26 12.90 1.61
CA ILE A 58 4.31 11.88 1.18
C ILE A 58 3.38 12.46 0.10
N ALA A 59 2.94 13.70 0.27
CA ALA A 59 2.12 14.40 -0.72
C ALA A 59 2.84 14.54 -2.08
N ASP A 60 4.13 14.86 -2.08
CA ASP A 60 4.95 14.96 -3.30
C ASP A 60 5.12 13.60 -3.98
N ALA A 61 5.38 12.54 -3.20
CA ALA A 61 5.46 11.19 -3.73
C ALA A 61 4.12 10.73 -4.35
N ALA A 62 3.00 11.04 -3.69
CA ALA A 62 1.66 10.79 -4.20
C ALA A 62 1.39 11.59 -5.49
N LYS A 63 1.79 12.87 -5.52
CA LYS A 63 1.67 13.70 -6.72
C LYS A 63 2.43 13.09 -7.91
N ILE A 64 3.66 12.65 -7.71
CA ILE A 64 4.47 12.01 -8.76
C ILE A 64 3.79 10.73 -9.28
N ALA A 65 3.22 9.93 -8.39
CA ALA A 65 2.46 8.74 -8.78
C ALA A 65 1.18 9.11 -9.58
N LEU A 66 0.43 10.13 -9.16
CA LEU A 66 -0.75 10.63 -9.89
C LEU A 66 -0.39 11.17 -11.28
N ASP A 67 0.69 11.95 -11.38
CA ASP A 67 1.16 12.53 -12.64
C ASP A 67 1.58 11.44 -13.65
N GLN A 68 1.90 10.23 -13.16
CA GLN A 68 2.16 9.03 -13.97
C GLN A 68 0.92 8.18 -14.26
N GLY A 69 -0.26 8.62 -13.82
CA GLY A 69 -1.53 7.93 -14.02
C GLY A 69 -1.75 6.74 -13.10
N VAL A 70 -1.05 6.67 -11.96
CA VAL A 70 -1.27 5.60 -10.98
C VAL A 70 -2.59 5.81 -10.27
N ASP A 71 -3.42 4.78 -10.30
CA ASP A 71 -4.71 4.70 -9.64
C ASP A 71 -4.88 3.39 -8.85
N ILE A 72 -6.04 3.21 -8.20
CA ILE A 72 -6.32 1.99 -7.45
C ILE A 72 -6.37 0.72 -8.33
N HIS A 73 -6.73 0.83 -9.60
CA HIS A 73 -6.80 -0.31 -10.51
C HIS A 73 -5.40 -0.83 -10.83
N SER A 74 -4.48 0.05 -11.21
CA SER A 74 -3.07 -0.26 -11.45
C SER A 74 -2.39 -0.82 -10.18
N VAL A 75 -2.74 -0.31 -9.00
CA VAL A 75 -2.26 -0.86 -7.71
C VAL A 75 -2.77 -2.28 -7.50
N PHE A 76 -4.05 -2.56 -7.75
CA PHE A 76 -4.57 -3.92 -7.63
C PHE A 76 -3.94 -4.89 -8.64
N GLU A 77 -3.68 -4.44 -9.87
CA GLU A 77 -2.98 -5.24 -10.87
C GLU A 77 -1.54 -5.55 -10.47
N LEU A 78 -0.84 -4.56 -9.91
CA LEU A 78 0.49 -4.75 -9.35
C LEU A 78 0.46 -5.80 -8.23
N LEU A 79 -0.39 -5.61 -7.24
CA LEU A 79 -0.45 -6.49 -6.06
C LEU A 79 -0.85 -7.93 -6.41
N ALA A 80 -1.67 -8.15 -7.44
CA ALA A 80 -2.01 -9.50 -7.91
C ALA A 80 -0.79 -10.31 -8.39
N ARG A 81 0.30 -9.64 -8.79
CA ARG A 81 1.57 -10.26 -9.20
C ARG A 81 2.56 -10.44 -8.05
N ILE A 82 2.33 -9.80 -6.91
CA ILE A 82 3.23 -9.87 -5.76
C ILE A 82 2.93 -11.13 -4.93
N LYS A 83 3.98 -11.84 -4.56
CA LYS A 83 3.94 -12.95 -3.61
C LYS A 83 4.90 -12.63 -2.47
N THR A 84 4.34 -12.29 -1.32
CA THR A 84 5.08 -11.97 -0.09
C THR A 84 4.44 -12.68 1.10
N LYS A 85 5.25 -13.00 2.11
CA LYS A 85 4.79 -13.51 3.41
C LYS A 85 4.53 -12.39 4.42
N LYS A 86 4.92 -11.14 4.11
CA LYS A 86 4.69 -9.98 4.99
C LYS A 86 3.23 -9.55 4.93
N ALA A 87 2.74 -8.97 6.01
CA ALA A 87 1.38 -8.43 6.03
C ALA A 87 1.32 -7.14 5.22
N LEU A 88 0.37 -7.04 4.29
CA LEU A 88 0.10 -5.84 3.50
C LEU A 88 -1.19 -5.19 3.99
N VAL A 89 -1.15 -3.88 4.26
CA VAL A 89 -2.30 -3.13 4.78
C VAL A 89 -2.49 -1.88 3.93
N PHE A 90 -3.70 -1.63 3.43
CA PHE A 90 -3.97 -0.37 2.74
C PHE A 90 -4.08 0.77 3.75
N MET A 91 -3.27 1.81 3.56
CA MET A 91 -3.39 3.10 4.25
C MET A 91 -3.79 4.14 3.21
N VAL A 92 -5.10 4.40 3.12
CA VAL A 92 -5.69 5.20 2.03
C VAL A 92 -6.77 6.14 2.55
N TYR A 93 -7.01 7.23 1.82
CA TYR A 93 -8.14 8.11 2.07
C TYR A 93 -9.46 7.39 1.78
N TYR A 94 -10.44 7.56 2.68
CA TYR A 94 -11.72 6.85 2.57
C TYR A 94 -12.47 7.14 1.26
N ASN A 95 -12.34 8.35 0.71
CA ASN A 95 -13.02 8.72 -0.54
C ASN A 95 -12.61 7.82 -1.72
N LEU A 96 -11.37 7.30 -1.73
CA LEU A 96 -10.91 6.33 -2.72
C LEU A 96 -11.70 5.02 -2.61
N ILE A 97 -11.89 4.51 -1.38
CA ILE A 97 -12.69 3.30 -1.11
C ILE A 97 -14.17 3.54 -1.47
N PHE A 98 -14.69 4.70 -1.09
CA PHE A 98 -16.07 5.09 -1.37
C PHE A 98 -16.36 5.16 -2.87
N SER A 99 -15.49 5.83 -3.64
CA SER A 99 -15.60 5.98 -5.10
C SER A 99 -15.50 4.62 -5.83
N TYR A 100 -14.57 3.75 -5.42
CA TYR A 100 -14.47 2.39 -5.96
C TYR A 100 -15.68 1.51 -5.61
N GLY A 101 -16.32 1.81 -4.48
CA GLY A 101 -17.40 1.03 -3.87
C GLY A 101 -16.87 0.12 -2.77
N LEU A 102 -17.30 0.36 -1.53
CA LEU A 102 -16.80 -0.30 -0.31
C LEU A 102 -16.76 -1.84 -0.43
N GLU A 103 -17.88 -2.47 -0.78
CA GLU A 103 -17.92 -3.93 -0.90
C GLU A 103 -17.00 -4.46 -2.00
N LYS A 104 -16.92 -3.74 -3.13
CA LYS A 104 -16.07 -4.13 -4.26
C LYS A 104 -14.61 -4.03 -3.85
N PHE A 105 -14.23 -2.96 -3.16
CA PHE A 105 -12.88 -2.75 -2.66
C PHE A 105 -12.47 -3.87 -1.72
N VAL A 106 -13.29 -4.17 -0.70
CA VAL A 106 -12.98 -5.22 0.29
C VAL A 106 -12.90 -6.60 -0.37
N LYS A 107 -13.84 -6.93 -1.27
CA LYS A 107 -13.82 -8.20 -2.03
C LYS A 107 -12.55 -8.30 -2.88
N LYS A 108 -12.19 -7.23 -3.59
CA LYS A 108 -11.00 -7.20 -4.45
C LYS A 108 -9.73 -7.32 -3.61
N ALA A 109 -9.58 -6.53 -2.55
CA ALA A 109 -8.43 -6.55 -1.65
C ALA A 109 -8.23 -7.93 -1.00
N LYS A 110 -9.32 -8.60 -0.59
CA LYS A 110 -9.27 -9.95 -0.03
C LYS A 110 -8.83 -11.02 -1.04
N SER A 111 -9.02 -10.77 -2.33
CA SER A 111 -8.74 -11.74 -3.41
C SER A 111 -7.33 -11.66 -3.99
N LEU A 112 -6.53 -10.67 -3.56
CA LEU A 112 -5.12 -10.51 -3.96
C LEU A 112 -4.27 -11.66 -3.36
#